data_AF-A0A9D6TKC0-F1
#
_entry.id   AF-A0A9D6TKC0-F1
#
_cell.length_a   1.000
_cell.length_b   1.000
_cell.length_c   1.000
_cell.angle_alpha   90.00
_cell.angle_beta   90.00
_cell.angle_gamma   90.00
#
_symmetry.space_group_name_H-M   'P 1'
#
loop_
_entity.id
_entity.type
_entity.pdbx_description
1 polymer ?
#
loop_
_entity_poly.entity_id
_entity_poly.type
_entity_poly.pdbx_seq_one_letter_code
_entity_poly.pdbx_strand_id
1 'polypeptide(L)'
;MKSISAATLPLATNVLARSSLAFGQLPGNSSVVARRVSGGSAGGPCAHAQGYKARRFFPSGAKRVLRPGLHRLGPVLVGLALASFAPVSGQETKDDIAWLVTYDGKTLPPQQGWTPVGELAVNARIEGGALKIVDDTAAALGAFRMSWTPDPAKEVVVEARVRVESVTAKKGKEGARGMGSFLYWPSLQGWPGSLVISDGRHQDGLVLHPEKIATFLDRVVMMDAKTEFHTYRLVIRGKDMSIDVDGKRRIQGEGAFWKPAESPEAYIQFGSNSKNLMGETYWASVRLGVRPARQKPEPPKLRITISAPWDVPSLPPGNPQTRPYGIIGKNTRPYLYDVGKDVLLMSVAQGPDAILEPYGVLKSTDEGRSWQPVRDMQYKSFAPLPMIRLPDDTIIGISRWTARYDREKGVFIGMTHRFDEKSGTFTMTENLIRVPENISLVAFDRHIFNVGNGELLAVVYGSAPMLLKSTDQGLNWTHFSTLSRAKRHEPAVVRFSETEMTAVLRTGGFQPFEQIWSNDGGKTWGSPVTLEEGSVDPDMVYMSNGVLACAYGRNGSNLMFSLDKGRTWGFHQVITDERGFNYMSIREVRPGRLLYVHDAPRLQALYVDVERLE
;
A
#
# COMPACT_ATOMS: atom_id res chain seq x y z
N MET A 1 -17.67 24.57 55.10
CA MET A 1 -18.18 23.76 56.24
C MET A 1 -18.13 22.32 55.74
N LYS A 2 -17.23 21.45 56.26
CA LYS A 2 -17.36 20.64 57.50
C LYS A 2 -18.63 19.78 57.50
N SER A 3 -18.65 18.47 57.77
CA SER A 3 -17.63 17.39 57.90
C SER A 3 -18.41 16.08 58.18
N ILE A 4 -17.93 14.85 57.96
CA ILE A 4 -17.20 13.92 58.88
C ILE A 4 -17.21 12.56 58.13
N SER A 5 -16.08 11.99 57.67
CA SER A 5 -15.12 11.08 58.35
C SER A 5 -15.51 9.58 58.38
N ALA A 6 -14.60 8.73 57.88
CA ALA A 6 -14.33 7.38 58.37
C ALA A 6 -12.88 6.98 57.98
N ALA A 7 -12.19 6.17 58.79
CA ALA A 7 -10.73 6.01 58.71
C ALA A 7 -10.23 4.57 58.94
N THR A 8 -9.14 4.24 58.23
CA THR A 8 -8.05 3.29 58.57
C THR A 8 -8.28 1.75 58.67
N LEU A 9 -7.27 1.04 58.10
CA LEU A 9 -6.91 -0.40 58.12
C LEU A 9 -6.47 -0.90 59.54
N PRO A 10 -6.01 -2.18 59.81
CA PRO A 10 -5.47 -3.22 58.90
C PRO A 10 -5.70 -4.74 59.22
N LEU A 11 -5.15 -5.58 58.32
CA LEU A 11 -4.59 -6.97 58.44
C LEU A 11 -5.05 -7.99 59.51
N ALA A 12 -5.25 -9.25 59.06
CA ALA A 12 -5.03 -10.47 59.85
C ALA A 12 -4.55 -11.65 58.97
N THR A 13 -3.73 -12.55 59.54
CA THR A 13 -3.13 -13.75 58.91
C THR A 13 -3.68 -15.05 59.51
N ASN A 14 -3.71 -16.17 58.75
CA ASN A 14 -3.00 -17.43 59.08
C ASN A 14 -3.43 -18.71 58.30
N VAL A 15 -2.41 -19.45 57.84
CA VAL A 15 -2.12 -20.90 58.01
C VAL A 15 -3.23 -21.96 57.89
N LEU A 16 -3.00 -22.97 57.03
CA LEU A 16 -2.95 -24.44 57.30
C LEU A 16 -2.90 -25.21 55.95
N ALA A 17 -1.78 -25.87 55.62
CA ALA A 17 -1.48 -27.29 55.88
C ALA A 17 -2.07 -28.28 54.85
N ARG A 18 -1.21 -29.15 54.28
CA ARG A 18 -1.60 -30.40 53.60
C ARG A 18 -0.66 -31.53 53.97
N SER A 19 -1.27 -32.68 54.27
CA SER A 19 -0.65 -33.94 54.65
C SER A 19 -0.23 -34.79 53.43
N SER A 20 0.49 -35.88 53.70
CA SER A 20 1.20 -36.75 52.76
C SER A 20 0.56 -38.16 52.63
N LEU A 21 1.23 -39.06 51.86
CA LEU A 21 0.88 -40.46 51.51
C LEU A 21 -0.12 -40.59 50.34
N ALA A 22 -0.14 -41.60 49.44
CA ALA A 22 0.75 -42.72 49.02
C ALA A 22 0.06 -43.43 47.80
N PHE A 23 0.62 -44.24 46.90
CA PHE A 23 1.97 -44.70 46.48
C PHE A 23 1.86 -45.24 45.01
N GLY A 24 2.95 -45.40 44.23
CA GLY A 24 2.90 -46.13 42.93
C GLY A 24 4.06 -45.87 41.94
N GLN A 25 4.64 -46.93 41.37
CA GLN A 25 5.95 -46.91 40.66
C GLN A 25 5.86 -46.92 39.11
N LEU A 26 6.67 -46.05 38.47
CA LEU A 26 7.69 -46.30 37.40
C LEU A 26 7.32 -47.00 36.06
N PRO A 27 8.18 -46.90 35.00
CA PRO A 27 9.22 -45.90 34.67
C PRO A 27 9.15 -45.37 33.20
N GLY A 28 10.07 -44.45 32.85
CA GLY A 28 10.64 -44.43 31.49
C GLY A 28 10.64 -43.08 30.76
N ASN A 29 11.59 -42.19 31.06
CA ASN A 29 12.01 -41.18 30.09
C ASN A 29 13.49 -40.81 30.29
N SER A 30 14.28 -40.98 29.23
CA SER A 30 15.73 -40.77 29.24
C SER A 30 16.08 -39.30 29.04
N SER A 31 17.03 -38.80 29.85
CA SER A 31 17.52 -37.44 29.80
C SER A 31 18.52 -37.18 28.67
N VAL A 32 18.58 -35.94 28.19
CA VAL A 32 19.86 -35.30 27.84
C VAL A 32 19.92 -33.91 28.50
N VAL A 33 21.10 -33.59 29.03
CA VAL A 33 21.34 -32.53 30.02
C VAL A 33 21.67 -31.18 29.36
N ALA A 34 21.06 -30.10 29.85
CA ALA A 34 21.56 -28.74 29.65
C ALA A 34 22.36 -28.29 30.89
N ARG A 35 23.69 -28.13 30.76
CA ARG A 35 24.53 -27.58 31.84
C ARG A 35 24.40 -26.06 31.90
N ARG A 36 24.07 -25.54 33.09
CA ARG A 36 24.36 -24.14 33.46
C ARG A 36 25.85 -23.96 33.71
N VAL A 37 26.40 -22.82 33.29
CA VAL A 37 27.52 -22.14 33.96
C VAL A 37 27.11 -20.68 34.14
N SER A 38 27.55 -20.07 35.24
CA SER A 38 27.03 -18.83 35.81
C SER A 38 27.98 -17.64 35.69
N GLY A 39 27.41 -16.44 35.57
CA GLY A 39 27.97 -15.20 36.14
C GLY A 39 28.75 -14.28 35.19
N GLY A 40 28.69 -12.97 35.49
CA GLY A 40 29.57 -11.96 34.91
C GLY A 40 28.85 -10.83 34.17
N SER A 41 28.52 -9.75 34.88
CA SER A 41 28.06 -8.47 34.30
C SER A 41 29.22 -7.49 34.12
N ALA A 42 29.39 -6.91 32.94
CA ALA A 42 30.06 -5.63 32.71
C ALA A 42 29.61 -5.04 31.35
N GLY A 43 29.62 -3.71 31.21
CA GLY A 43 29.13 -3.02 30.01
C GLY A 43 30.22 -2.61 29.02
N GLY A 44 29.82 -1.93 27.95
CA GLY A 44 30.72 -1.23 27.01
C GLY A 44 30.64 -1.75 25.56
N PRO A 45 30.27 -0.91 24.58
CA PRO A 45 30.21 -1.30 23.18
C PRO A 45 31.57 -1.12 22.49
N CYS A 46 32.02 -2.13 21.74
CA CYS A 46 33.14 -1.98 20.79
C CYS A 46 32.64 -2.09 19.36
N ALA A 47 32.81 -1.01 18.59
CA ALA A 47 32.78 -1.07 17.15
C ALA A 47 34.08 -1.71 16.62
N HIS A 48 34.00 -2.47 15.54
CA HIS A 48 35.09 -2.47 14.58
C HIS A 48 34.58 -2.66 13.15
N ALA A 49 34.86 -1.65 12.33
CA ALA A 49 34.79 -1.77 10.88
C ALA A 49 36.12 -2.33 10.35
N GLN A 50 36.01 -3.31 9.46
CA GLN A 50 36.99 -3.58 8.40
C GLN A 50 36.16 -3.89 7.13
N GLY A 51 36.48 -3.41 5.94
CA GLY A 51 37.66 -2.65 5.56
C GLY A 51 38.21 -3.07 4.20
N TYR A 52 37.36 -3.24 3.18
CA TYR A 52 37.81 -3.67 1.85
C TYR A 52 37.70 -2.55 0.80
N LYS A 53 38.87 -2.03 0.40
CA LYS A 53 39.03 -1.13 -0.74
C LYS A 53 38.95 -1.93 -2.05
N ALA A 54 37.85 -1.80 -2.80
CA ALA A 54 37.82 -2.27 -4.18
C ALA A 54 38.54 -1.24 -5.09
N ARG A 55 39.73 -1.59 -5.58
CA ARG A 55 40.44 -0.78 -6.60
C ARG A 55 39.74 -0.92 -7.94
N ARG A 56 39.61 0.19 -8.68
CA ARG A 56 39.28 0.15 -10.12
C ARG A 56 40.39 -0.59 -10.87
N PHE A 57 40.03 -1.56 -11.71
CA PHE A 57 40.85 -2.03 -12.82
C PHE A 57 39.95 -2.31 -14.02
N PHE A 58 40.25 -1.63 -15.13
CA PHE A 58 39.79 -2.02 -16.46
C PHE A 58 40.71 -3.12 -16.99
N PRO A 59 40.17 -4.13 -17.70
CA PRO A 59 40.90 -4.82 -18.74
C PRO A 59 40.39 -4.39 -20.12
N SER A 60 41.29 -3.87 -20.94
CA SER A 60 41.06 -3.59 -22.35
C SER A 60 41.27 -4.86 -23.20
N GLY A 61 40.52 -4.97 -24.30
CA GLY A 61 40.94 -5.73 -25.48
C GLY A 61 40.53 -7.20 -25.57
N ALA A 62 39.48 -7.46 -26.36
CA ALA A 62 39.32 -8.72 -27.09
C ALA A 62 39.00 -8.41 -28.55
N LYS A 63 39.83 -8.90 -29.47
CA LYS A 63 39.73 -8.62 -30.92
C LYS A 63 38.56 -9.41 -31.52
N ARG A 64 37.73 -8.77 -32.35
CA ARG A 64 36.69 -9.45 -33.13
C ARG A 64 37.22 -9.78 -34.53
N VAL A 65 37.20 -11.06 -34.90
CA VAL A 65 37.61 -11.54 -36.23
C VAL A 65 36.44 -11.40 -37.21
N LEU A 66 36.73 -10.92 -38.41
CA LEU A 66 35.80 -10.83 -39.55
C LEU A 66 36.09 -11.95 -40.55
N ARG A 67 35.04 -12.63 -41.05
CA ARG A 67 34.78 -12.94 -42.49
C ARG A 67 33.49 -13.79 -42.65
N PRO A 68 32.91 -13.92 -43.87
CA PRO A 68 31.47 -13.70 -44.03
C PRO A 68 30.65 -14.90 -44.53
N GLY A 69 29.32 -14.75 -44.52
CA GLY A 69 28.39 -15.60 -45.27
C GLY A 69 27.29 -14.73 -45.91
N LEU A 70 27.28 -14.64 -47.24
CA LEU A 70 26.18 -14.06 -48.02
C LEU A 70 25.09 -15.12 -48.22
N HIS A 71 23.82 -14.78 -47.98
CA HIS A 71 22.73 -15.35 -48.75
C HIS A 71 21.69 -14.27 -49.11
N ARG A 72 21.30 -14.24 -50.39
CA ARG A 72 20.30 -13.34 -50.96
C ARG A 72 18.89 -13.86 -50.69
N LEU A 73 17.97 -12.97 -50.31
CA LEU A 73 16.55 -13.08 -50.66
C LEU A 73 16.03 -11.69 -51.06
N GLY A 74 15.09 -11.65 -52.00
CA GLY A 74 14.73 -10.45 -52.78
C GLY A 74 13.78 -9.47 -52.08
N PRO A 75 13.52 -8.30 -52.70
CA PRO A 75 12.68 -7.27 -52.13
C PRO A 75 11.19 -7.60 -52.29
N VAL A 76 10.45 -7.62 -51.18
CA VAL A 76 8.99 -7.51 -51.19
C VAL A 76 8.65 -6.01 -51.18
N LEU A 77 7.96 -5.53 -52.22
CA LEU A 77 7.41 -4.18 -52.20
C LEU A 77 6.30 -4.09 -51.14
N VAL A 78 6.50 -3.21 -50.15
CA VAL A 78 5.41 -2.70 -49.31
C VAL A 78 5.14 -1.27 -49.76
N GLY A 79 3.96 -1.02 -50.33
CA GLY A 79 3.56 0.31 -50.77
C GLY A 79 3.29 1.21 -49.57
N LEU A 80 4.16 2.19 -49.32
CA LEU A 80 3.88 3.28 -48.38
C LEU A 80 2.90 4.26 -49.04
N ALA A 81 1.68 4.30 -48.51
CA ALA A 81 0.77 5.42 -48.76
C ALA A 81 1.32 6.67 -48.04
N LEU A 82 1.84 7.62 -48.81
CA LEU A 82 2.27 8.93 -48.32
C LEU A 82 1.03 9.78 -47.97
N ALA A 83 0.53 9.62 -46.75
CA ALA A 83 -0.39 10.58 -46.17
C ALA A 83 0.34 11.91 -45.95
N SER A 84 -0.06 12.95 -46.68
CA SER A 84 0.51 14.29 -46.55
C SER A 84 0.08 14.90 -45.21
N PHE A 85 0.94 14.77 -44.19
CA PHE A 85 0.76 15.50 -42.94
C PHE A 85 0.97 16.99 -43.19
N ALA A 86 -0.14 17.73 -43.36
CA ALA A 86 -0.13 19.16 -43.14
C ALA A 86 0.34 19.44 -41.70
N PRO A 87 1.21 20.44 -41.47
CA PRO A 87 1.58 20.79 -40.11
C PRO A 87 0.33 21.29 -39.39
N VAL A 88 -0.12 20.55 -38.37
CA VAL A 88 -1.07 21.07 -37.40
C VAL A 88 -0.33 22.18 -36.66
N SER A 89 -0.56 23.43 -37.08
CA SER A 89 -0.13 24.59 -36.33
C SER A 89 -0.79 24.51 -34.96
N GLY A 90 0.02 24.23 -33.94
CA GLY A 90 -0.43 24.26 -32.54
C GLY A 90 -0.88 25.67 -32.21
N GLN A 91 -2.18 25.91 -32.37
CA GLN A 91 -2.81 27.15 -31.98
C GLN A 91 -2.80 27.15 -30.44
N GLU A 92 -1.91 27.94 -29.84
CA GLU A 92 -1.92 28.14 -28.39
C GLU A 92 -3.32 28.61 -27.99
N THR A 93 -4.09 27.72 -27.36
CA THR A 93 -5.36 28.09 -26.77
C THR A 93 -5.04 29.05 -25.64
N LYS A 94 -5.32 30.35 -25.88
CA LYS A 94 -5.19 31.40 -24.87
C LYS A 94 -5.86 30.90 -23.59
N ASP A 95 -5.11 30.80 -22.51
CA ASP A 95 -5.63 30.27 -21.25
C ASP A 95 -6.61 31.31 -20.68
N ASP A 96 -7.90 31.15 -20.99
CA ASP A 96 -9.04 31.99 -20.53
C ASP A 96 -9.31 31.83 -19.01
N ILE A 97 -8.26 32.03 -18.20
CA ILE A 97 -8.27 31.90 -16.75
C ILE A 97 -8.42 33.30 -16.15
N ALA A 98 -9.52 33.52 -15.44
CA ALA A 98 -9.69 34.67 -14.57
C ALA A 98 -8.95 34.40 -13.25
N TRP A 99 -7.75 34.97 -13.10
CA TRP A 99 -6.98 34.89 -11.86
C TRP A 99 -7.65 35.71 -10.74
N LEU A 100 -7.98 35.04 -9.63
CA LEU A 100 -8.66 35.62 -8.47
C LEU A 100 -7.68 35.94 -7.33
N VAL A 101 -6.65 35.10 -7.19
CA VAL A 101 -5.63 35.19 -6.15
C VAL A 101 -4.26 35.08 -6.80
N THR A 102 -3.31 35.93 -6.40
CA THR A 102 -1.94 35.92 -6.91
C THR A 102 -0.92 36.17 -5.80
N TYR A 103 0.26 35.58 -5.97
CA TYR A 103 1.45 35.80 -5.17
C TYR A 103 2.68 35.88 -6.09
N ASP A 104 3.45 36.96 -5.99
CA ASP A 104 4.79 37.12 -6.57
C ASP A 104 5.86 36.91 -5.48
N GLY A 105 6.77 35.95 -5.67
CA GLY A 105 7.84 35.59 -4.75
C GLY A 105 8.92 36.64 -4.50
N LYS A 106 8.77 37.87 -5.01
CA LYS A 106 9.67 39.01 -4.76
C LYS A 106 9.36 39.80 -3.48
N THR A 107 8.16 39.68 -2.90
CA THR A 107 7.76 40.39 -1.67
C THR A 107 7.05 39.46 -0.69
N LEU A 108 6.98 39.82 0.60
CA LEU A 108 6.43 38.92 1.61
C LEU A 108 4.90 38.79 1.45
N PRO A 109 4.31 37.59 1.66
CA PRO A 109 2.88 37.38 1.42
C PRO A 109 1.92 38.36 2.13
N PRO A 110 2.15 38.82 3.38
CA PRO A 110 1.31 39.83 4.03
C PRO A 110 1.27 41.18 3.29
N GLN A 111 2.32 41.53 2.55
CA GLN A 111 2.37 42.75 1.72
C GLN A 111 1.50 42.62 0.46
N GLN A 112 1.06 41.40 0.13
CA GLN A 112 0.14 41.07 -0.95
C GLN A 112 -1.23 40.55 -0.43
N GLY A 113 -1.57 40.83 0.83
CA GLY A 113 -2.86 40.48 1.44
C GLY A 113 -3.00 39.06 1.98
N TRP A 114 -1.97 38.22 1.89
CA TRP A 114 -2.02 36.85 2.42
C TRP A 114 -1.90 36.83 3.94
N THR A 115 -2.78 36.09 4.60
CA THR A 115 -2.79 35.95 6.06
C THR A 115 -1.77 34.89 6.51
N PRO A 116 -0.83 35.19 7.43
CA PRO A 116 0.04 34.20 8.06
C PRO A 116 -0.75 33.14 8.82
N VAL A 117 -0.34 31.88 8.72
CA VAL A 117 -0.93 30.75 9.44
C VAL A 117 0.19 29.98 10.14
N GLY A 118 0.12 29.92 11.47
CA GLY A 118 1.13 29.28 12.33
C GLY A 118 2.35 30.15 12.64
N GLU A 119 3.06 29.76 13.71
CA GLU A 119 4.16 30.53 14.29
C GLU A 119 5.37 30.69 13.37
N LEU A 120 5.65 29.70 12.50
CA LEU A 120 6.82 29.72 11.63
C LEU A 120 6.65 30.62 10.39
N ALA A 121 5.45 31.14 10.14
CA ALA A 121 5.21 32.08 9.04
C ALA A 121 6.04 33.38 9.20
N VAL A 122 6.44 33.75 10.42
CA VAL A 122 7.31 34.91 10.69
C VAL A 122 8.75 34.72 10.20
N ASN A 123 9.18 33.47 9.99
CA ASN A 123 10.55 33.12 9.56
C ASN A 123 10.72 33.15 8.03
N ALA A 124 9.63 33.36 7.27
CA ALA A 124 9.66 33.41 5.83
C ALA A 124 10.37 34.68 5.33
N ARG A 125 11.21 34.54 4.30
CA ARG A 125 12.05 35.62 3.77
C ARG A 125 12.24 35.50 2.26
N ILE A 126 12.59 36.61 1.61
CA ILE A 126 12.91 36.61 0.18
C ILE A 126 14.40 36.26 0.03
N GLU A 127 14.69 35.17 -0.68
CA GLU A 127 16.05 34.65 -0.90
C GLU A 127 16.14 34.15 -2.36
N GLY A 128 17.12 34.64 -3.13
CA GLY A 128 17.29 34.25 -4.54
C GLY A 128 16.13 34.62 -5.48
N GLY A 129 15.32 35.64 -5.14
CA GLY A 129 14.17 36.06 -5.94
C GLY A 129 12.91 35.20 -5.76
N ALA A 130 12.85 34.39 -4.70
CA ALA A 130 11.70 33.60 -4.30
C ALA A 130 11.47 33.70 -2.78
N LEU A 131 10.26 33.36 -2.33
CA LEU A 131 9.97 33.21 -0.90
C LEU A 131 10.54 31.89 -0.40
N LYS A 132 11.51 31.99 0.50
CA LYS A 132 12.04 30.87 1.26
C LYS A 132 11.21 30.69 2.53
N ILE A 133 10.61 29.51 2.66
CA ILE A 133 9.96 29.04 3.89
C ILE A 133 10.85 27.93 4.46
N VAL A 134 11.28 28.12 5.70
CA VAL A 134 12.04 27.14 6.48
C VAL A 134 11.17 26.68 7.63
N ASP A 135 10.88 25.39 7.65
CA ASP A 135 10.30 24.68 8.78
C ASP A 135 11.42 23.87 9.44
N ASP A 136 11.94 24.38 10.56
CA ASP A 136 13.05 23.79 11.32
C ASP A 136 12.59 23.07 12.60
N THR A 137 11.27 22.89 12.80
CA THR A 137 10.72 22.28 14.01
C THR A 137 9.56 21.32 13.74
N ALA A 138 9.70 20.09 14.23
CA ALA A 138 8.66 19.06 14.18
C ALA A 138 7.55 19.27 15.24
N ALA A 139 7.05 20.51 15.39
CA ALA A 139 6.04 20.88 16.40
C ALA A 139 5.18 22.12 16.05
N ALA A 140 5.65 22.99 15.15
CA ALA A 140 4.92 24.17 14.68
C ALA A 140 4.79 24.13 13.14
N LEU A 141 3.98 25.04 12.59
CA LEU A 141 3.73 25.16 11.15
C LEU A 141 3.91 26.61 10.70
N GLY A 142 4.08 26.83 9.39
CA GLY A 142 4.28 28.16 8.81
C GLY A 142 3.82 28.20 7.36
N ALA A 143 2.62 28.72 7.15
CA ALA A 143 1.97 28.82 5.85
C ALA A 143 1.33 30.21 5.66
N PHE A 144 0.84 30.46 4.45
CA PHE A 144 0.12 31.68 4.09
C PHE A 144 -1.19 31.31 3.41
N ARG A 145 -2.30 31.93 3.84
CA ARG A 145 -3.66 31.65 3.38
C ARG A 145 -4.30 32.88 2.74
N MET A 146 -5.09 32.65 1.70
CA MET A 146 -6.03 33.62 1.11
C MET A 146 -7.39 32.95 0.96
N SER A 147 -8.46 33.63 1.35
CA SER A 147 -9.84 33.21 1.08
C SER A 147 -10.23 33.53 -0.37
N TRP A 148 -11.19 32.79 -0.93
CA TRP A 148 -11.71 33.03 -2.28
C TRP A 148 -13.19 32.60 -2.38
N THR A 149 -13.85 32.89 -3.50
CA THR A 149 -15.25 32.52 -3.73
C THR A 149 -15.36 31.46 -4.84
N PRO A 150 -15.77 30.22 -4.51
CA PRO A 150 -15.96 29.17 -5.49
C PRO A 150 -17.13 29.42 -6.43
N ASP A 151 -16.96 29.03 -7.68
CA ASP A 151 -18.02 28.94 -8.68
C ASP A 151 -18.13 27.48 -9.13
N PRO A 152 -19.15 26.73 -8.69
CA PRO A 152 -19.29 25.31 -9.02
C PRO A 152 -19.58 25.02 -10.50
N ALA A 153 -19.84 26.05 -11.32
CA ALA A 153 -19.98 25.91 -12.77
C ALA A 153 -18.64 26.02 -13.53
N LYS A 154 -17.54 26.37 -12.84
CA LYS A 154 -16.21 26.59 -13.44
C LYS A 154 -15.18 25.54 -13.01
N GLU A 155 -14.14 25.38 -13.80
CA GLU A 155 -12.91 24.69 -13.38
C GLU A 155 -12.08 25.65 -12.52
N VAL A 156 -11.57 25.17 -11.38
CA VAL A 156 -10.56 25.87 -10.59
C VAL A 156 -9.19 25.51 -11.16
N VAL A 157 -8.38 26.51 -11.44
CA VAL A 157 -6.99 26.33 -11.89
C VAL A 157 -6.07 26.98 -10.87
N VAL A 158 -5.19 26.18 -10.28
CA VAL A 158 -4.17 26.66 -9.34
C VAL A 158 -2.80 26.41 -9.93
N GLU A 159 -1.92 27.39 -9.86
CA GLU A 159 -0.53 27.27 -10.27
C GLU A 159 0.40 27.64 -9.13
N ALA A 160 1.46 26.86 -8.95
CA ALA A 160 2.56 27.22 -8.06
C ALA A 160 3.89 26.94 -8.74
N ARG A 161 4.82 27.90 -8.74
CA ARG A 161 6.19 27.69 -9.22
C ARG A 161 7.12 27.51 -8.03
N VAL A 162 7.58 26.29 -7.79
CA VAL A 162 8.19 25.88 -6.51
C VAL A 162 9.42 25.00 -6.72
N ARG A 163 10.38 25.11 -5.80
CA ARG A 163 11.54 24.22 -5.66
C ARG A 163 11.66 23.75 -4.20
N VAL A 164 12.01 22.48 -4.00
CA VAL A 164 12.00 21.80 -2.69
C VAL A 164 13.43 21.42 -2.30
N GLU A 165 14.04 22.17 -1.39
CA GLU A 165 15.43 21.91 -1.01
C GLU A 165 15.55 20.69 -0.09
N SER A 166 14.65 20.55 0.88
CA SER A 166 14.64 19.41 1.78
C SER A 166 13.27 19.13 2.40
N VAL A 167 13.06 17.87 2.76
CA VAL A 167 12.08 17.43 3.76
C VAL A 167 12.84 16.46 4.66
N THR A 168 12.73 16.60 5.99
CA THR A 168 13.42 15.76 6.96
C THR A 168 12.52 15.41 8.15
N ALA A 169 12.67 14.19 8.67
CA ALA A 169 12.12 13.83 9.97
C ALA A 169 13.07 14.27 11.09
N LYS A 170 12.55 14.45 12.31
CA LYS A 170 13.28 14.97 13.48
C LYS A 170 14.67 14.32 13.67
N LYS A 171 15.71 15.16 13.87
CA LYS A 171 17.07 14.73 14.25
C LYS A 171 17.01 13.72 15.41
N GLY A 172 17.71 12.59 15.26
CA GLY A 172 17.89 11.58 16.32
C GLY A 172 16.92 10.39 16.31
N LYS A 173 15.96 10.32 15.37
CA LYS A 173 15.19 9.09 15.09
C LYS A 173 15.03 8.85 13.59
N GLU A 174 16.13 8.46 12.93
CA GLU A 174 16.01 7.67 11.70
C GLU A 174 15.22 6.40 12.04
N GLY A 175 14.02 6.24 11.47
CA GLY A 175 13.08 5.18 11.88
C GLY A 175 13.64 3.78 11.65
N ALA A 176 14.15 3.15 12.72
CA ALA A 176 14.61 1.76 12.88
C ALA A 176 15.61 1.16 11.87
N ARG A 177 15.82 1.77 10.69
CA ARG A 177 16.58 1.23 9.54
C ARG A 177 17.18 2.31 8.61
N GLY A 178 17.34 3.56 9.07
CA GLY A 178 17.91 4.63 8.23
C GLY A 178 16.98 5.24 7.17
N MET A 179 15.65 5.02 7.25
CA MET A 179 14.71 5.34 6.15
C MET A 179 14.19 6.79 6.08
N GLY A 180 14.78 7.72 6.85
CA GLY A 180 14.59 9.18 6.69
C GLY A 180 13.14 9.72 6.68
N SER A 181 12.95 10.85 5.99
CA SER A 181 11.66 11.51 5.68
C SER A 181 10.85 10.79 4.61
N PHE A 182 11.47 9.86 3.88
CA PHE A 182 10.85 9.06 2.83
C PHE A 182 9.63 8.26 3.32
N LEU A 183 9.59 7.95 4.63
CA LEU A 183 8.53 7.22 5.32
C LEU A 183 7.22 7.99 5.59
N TYR A 184 7.12 9.26 5.22
CA TYR A 184 6.04 10.12 5.72
C TYR A 184 5.03 10.60 4.68
N TRP A 185 5.32 10.47 3.38
CA TRP A 185 4.22 10.61 2.42
C TRP A 185 3.41 9.31 2.46
N PRO A 186 2.08 9.33 2.64
CA PRO A 186 1.22 10.51 2.69
C PRO A 186 1.06 11.06 4.11
N SER A 187 0.72 12.34 4.22
CA SER A 187 0.46 12.99 5.51
C SER A 187 -0.81 13.83 5.45
N LEU A 188 -1.94 13.18 5.75
CA LEU A 188 -3.25 13.80 5.96
C LEU A 188 -3.26 14.88 7.06
N GLN A 189 -2.19 14.96 7.84
CA GLN A 189 -1.98 15.91 8.94
C GLN A 189 -1.07 17.10 8.55
N GLY A 190 -0.72 17.22 7.25
CA GLY A 190 0.07 18.33 6.70
C GLY A 190 1.53 17.98 6.39
N TRP A 191 2.21 18.88 5.67
CA TRP A 191 3.55 18.66 5.11
C TRP A 191 4.37 19.96 5.04
N PRO A 192 5.73 19.92 5.12
CA PRO A 192 6.56 21.13 5.14
C PRO A 192 6.55 21.96 3.84
N GLY A 193 6.22 21.31 2.73
CA GLY A 193 6.03 21.96 1.43
C GLY A 193 4.72 21.50 0.81
N SER A 194 3.64 22.25 1.02
CA SER A 194 2.35 21.87 0.45
C SER A 194 1.51 23.05 0.00
N LEU A 195 0.57 22.75 -0.89
CA LEU A 195 -0.44 23.64 -1.43
C LEU A 195 -1.79 22.98 -1.17
N VAL A 196 -2.62 23.60 -0.33
CA VAL A 196 -3.96 23.12 0.04
C VAL A 196 -4.99 24.03 -0.59
N ILE A 197 -5.98 23.43 -1.25
CA ILE A 197 -7.12 24.12 -1.84
C ILE A 197 -8.37 23.60 -1.13
N SER A 198 -9.27 24.50 -0.74
CA SER A 198 -10.61 24.20 -0.24
C SER A 198 -11.64 24.98 -1.06
N ASP A 199 -12.72 24.31 -1.47
CA ASP A 199 -13.92 24.93 -2.08
C ASP A 199 -15.04 25.17 -1.03
N GLY A 200 -14.73 25.02 0.26
CA GLY A 200 -15.70 25.11 1.36
C GLY A 200 -16.55 23.84 1.56
N ARG A 201 -16.39 22.81 0.71
CA ARG A 201 -17.09 21.52 0.80
C ARG A 201 -16.11 20.35 0.83
N HIS A 202 -15.07 20.43 0.00
CA HIS A 202 -13.96 19.51 -0.11
C HIS A 202 -12.62 20.26 -0.05
N GLN A 203 -11.56 19.54 0.28
CA GLN A 203 -10.19 20.01 0.21
C GLN A 203 -9.24 18.86 -0.19
N ASP A 204 -8.14 19.18 -0.87
CA ASP A 204 -6.94 18.35 -1.03
C ASP A 204 -5.86 19.28 -1.60
N GLY A 205 -4.86 18.75 -2.31
CA GLY A 205 -3.95 19.55 -3.10
C GLY A 205 -2.63 18.84 -3.40
N LEU A 206 -1.53 19.57 -3.29
CA LEU A 206 -0.20 19.11 -3.66
C LEU A 206 0.72 19.01 -2.45
N VAL A 207 1.39 17.86 -2.35
CA VAL A 207 2.46 17.55 -1.42
C VAL A 207 3.78 17.51 -2.21
N LEU A 208 4.77 18.28 -1.76
CA LEU A 208 6.04 18.47 -2.44
C LEU A 208 7.21 17.83 -1.68
N HIS A 209 8.00 16.98 -2.32
CA HIS A 209 9.20 16.34 -1.76
C HIS A 209 10.34 16.44 -2.78
N PRO A 210 11.63 16.55 -2.37
CA PRO A 210 12.78 16.66 -3.29
C PRO A 210 12.82 15.65 -4.46
N GLU A 211 12.26 14.46 -4.25
CA GLU A 211 12.31 13.31 -5.17
C GLU A 211 10.93 12.88 -5.71
N LYS A 212 9.84 13.56 -5.35
CA LYS A 212 8.47 13.23 -5.80
C LYS A 212 7.45 14.34 -5.54
N ILE A 213 6.39 14.35 -6.32
CA ILE A 213 5.14 15.04 -5.96
C ILE A 213 4.02 14.04 -5.65
N ALA A 214 3.00 14.52 -4.95
CA ALA A 214 1.87 13.69 -4.59
C ALA A 214 0.62 14.50 -4.18
N THR A 215 -0.53 13.83 -4.03
CA THR A 215 -1.70 14.35 -3.29
C THR A 215 -1.58 14.05 -1.79
N PHE A 216 -2.54 14.49 -0.97
CA PHE A 216 -2.48 14.23 0.48
C PHE A 216 -2.75 12.78 0.89
N LEU A 217 -3.41 11.99 0.02
CA LEU A 217 -3.79 10.61 0.30
C LEU A 217 -3.02 9.53 -0.49
N ASP A 218 -3.11 9.47 -1.82
CA ASP A 218 -2.73 8.23 -2.53
C ASP A 218 -2.09 8.37 -3.92
N ARG A 219 -2.06 9.56 -4.53
CA ARG A 219 -1.37 9.79 -5.81
C ARG A 219 0.06 10.21 -5.61
N VAL A 220 1.00 9.62 -6.34
CA VAL A 220 2.44 9.89 -6.27
C VAL A 220 3.11 9.77 -7.64
N VAL A 221 4.00 10.73 -7.94
CA VAL A 221 4.84 10.72 -9.14
C VAL A 221 6.28 11.03 -8.76
N MET A 222 7.18 10.10 -9.10
CA MET A 222 8.62 10.26 -8.88
C MET A 222 9.21 11.26 -9.89
N MET A 223 9.89 12.30 -9.40
CA MET A 223 10.55 13.33 -10.20
C MET A 223 11.55 14.11 -9.34
N ASP A 224 12.59 14.68 -9.95
CA ASP A 224 13.38 15.72 -9.28
C ASP A 224 12.50 16.95 -9.10
N ALA A 225 12.34 17.42 -7.86
CA ALA A 225 11.68 18.67 -7.50
C ALA A 225 12.62 19.61 -6.71
N LYS A 226 13.91 19.26 -6.63
CA LYS A 226 14.94 19.91 -5.83
C LYS A 226 15.89 20.77 -6.64
N THR A 227 16.32 20.27 -7.80
CA THR A 227 17.36 20.94 -8.59
C THR A 227 16.85 22.22 -9.22
N GLU A 228 15.64 22.20 -9.79
CA GLU A 228 15.05 23.31 -10.54
C GLU A 228 13.68 23.74 -9.99
N PHE A 229 13.22 24.92 -10.41
CA PHE A 229 11.85 25.36 -10.13
C PHE A 229 10.90 24.79 -11.18
N HIS A 230 9.94 23.99 -10.74
CA HIS A 230 8.89 23.44 -11.59
C HIS A 230 7.60 24.25 -11.42
N THR A 231 6.80 24.30 -12.48
CA THR A 231 5.45 24.88 -12.46
C THR A 231 4.44 23.76 -12.32
N TYR A 232 3.83 23.67 -11.14
CA TYR A 232 2.75 22.73 -10.83
C TYR A 232 1.42 23.40 -11.14
N ARG A 233 0.59 22.80 -11.99
CA ARG A 233 -0.76 23.27 -12.31
C ARG A 233 -1.78 22.22 -11.87
N LEU A 234 -2.60 22.56 -10.89
CA LEU A 234 -3.72 21.76 -10.44
C LEU A 234 -4.98 22.25 -11.17
N VAL A 235 -5.75 21.33 -11.74
CA VAL A 235 -7.07 21.63 -12.33
C VAL A 235 -8.11 20.79 -11.61
N ILE A 236 -8.99 21.46 -10.87
CA ILE A 236 -10.01 20.84 -10.01
C ILE A 236 -11.40 21.06 -10.63
N ARG A 237 -12.21 20.00 -10.64
CA ARG A 237 -13.59 20.02 -11.11
C ARG A 237 -14.45 19.05 -10.31
N GLY A 238 -15.36 19.57 -9.50
CA GLY A 238 -16.17 18.73 -8.62
C GLY A 238 -15.28 17.99 -7.62
N LYS A 239 -15.11 16.68 -7.79
CA LYS A 239 -14.21 15.84 -6.97
C LYS A 239 -12.94 15.39 -7.69
N ASP A 240 -12.74 15.78 -8.94
CA ASP A 240 -11.57 15.40 -9.73
C ASP A 240 -10.50 16.48 -9.63
N MET A 241 -9.24 16.08 -9.48
CA MET A 241 -8.09 16.99 -9.41
C MET A 241 -6.89 16.41 -10.17
N SER A 242 -6.68 16.94 -11.36
CA SER A 242 -5.50 16.62 -12.17
C SER A 242 -4.31 17.53 -11.84
N ILE A 243 -3.09 17.03 -12.00
CA ILE A 243 -1.84 17.77 -11.78
C ILE A 243 -0.95 17.67 -13.02
N ASP A 244 -0.67 18.82 -13.63
CA ASP A 244 0.37 19.00 -14.65
C ASP A 244 1.66 19.51 -14.00
N VAL A 245 2.81 19.09 -14.52
CA VAL A 245 4.14 19.61 -14.17
C VAL A 245 4.81 20.09 -15.44
N ASP A 246 5.18 21.37 -15.48
CA ASP A 246 5.80 22.03 -16.63
C ASP A 246 5.04 21.81 -17.95
N GLY A 247 3.71 21.90 -17.86
CA GLY A 247 2.78 21.71 -19.00
C GLY A 247 2.48 20.25 -19.36
N LYS A 248 3.05 19.26 -18.65
CA LYS A 248 2.78 17.83 -18.89
C LYS A 248 1.94 17.23 -17.76
N ARG A 249 0.81 16.62 -18.11
CA ARG A 249 -0.02 15.78 -17.22
C ARG A 249 0.84 14.73 -16.50
N ARG A 250 0.77 14.73 -15.17
CA ARG A 250 1.45 13.76 -14.29
C ARG A 250 0.49 12.95 -13.43
N ILE A 251 -0.58 13.57 -12.94
CA ILE A 251 -1.67 12.92 -12.20
C ILE A 251 -2.99 13.27 -12.88
N GLN A 252 -3.81 12.28 -13.20
CA GLN A 252 -5.17 12.48 -13.70
C GLN A 252 -6.14 12.72 -12.53
N GLY A 253 -6.02 11.96 -11.44
CA GLY A 253 -6.63 12.27 -10.14
C GLY A 253 -8.16 12.33 -10.13
N GLU A 254 -8.82 11.38 -10.79
CA GLU A 254 -10.27 11.20 -10.70
C GLU A 254 -10.66 10.80 -9.27
N GLY A 255 -11.60 11.53 -8.68
CA GLY A 255 -11.93 11.44 -7.25
C GLY A 255 -10.85 11.94 -6.28
N ALA A 256 -9.74 12.56 -6.73
CA ALA A 256 -8.65 12.97 -5.86
C ALA A 256 -8.91 14.23 -5.01
N PHE A 257 -10.03 14.95 -5.23
CA PHE A 257 -10.49 16.08 -4.41
C PHE A 257 -11.65 15.63 -3.50
N TRP A 258 -11.34 14.75 -2.56
CA TRP A 258 -12.33 13.95 -1.81
C TRP A 258 -12.56 14.39 -0.36
N LYS A 259 -11.53 14.90 0.34
CA LYS A 259 -11.59 15.09 1.80
C LYS A 259 -12.60 16.18 2.13
N PRO A 260 -13.53 16.00 3.08
CA PRO A 260 -14.40 17.08 3.53
C PRO A 260 -13.60 18.31 3.97
N ALA A 261 -14.07 19.51 3.61
CA ALA A 261 -13.42 20.75 4.00
C ALA A 261 -13.46 20.96 5.52
N GLU A 262 -12.33 21.37 6.10
CA GLU A 262 -12.19 21.72 7.53
C GLU A 262 -12.84 23.07 7.87
N SER A 263 -13.25 23.84 6.87
CA SER A 263 -13.95 25.11 7.00
C SER A 263 -14.98 25.28 5.87
N PRO A 264 -16.17 25.86 6.13
CA PRO A 264 -17.09 26.26 5.06
C PRO A 264 -16.56 27.46 4.25
N GLU A 265 -15.57 28.19 4.76
CA GLU A 265 -14.86 29.22 4.01
C GLU A 265 -13.83 28.56 3.07
N ALA A 266 -13.96 28.85 1.78
CA ALA A 266 -13.04 28.38 0.76
C ALA A 266 -11.72 29.15 0.80
N TYR A 267 -10.59 28.44 0.72
CA TYR A 267 -9.26 29.03 0.82
C TYR A 267 -8.24 28.35 -0.10
N ILE A 268 -7.17 29.08 -0.38
CA ILE A 268 -5.89 28.54 -0.85
C ILE A 268 -4.83 28.80 0.22
N GLN A 269 -4.01 27.80 0.52
CA GLN A 269 -2.93 27.91 1.50
C GLN A 269 -1.66 27.24 0.99
N PHE A 270 -0.51 27.90 1.14
CA PHE A 270 0.79 27.34 0.75
C PHE A 270 1.86 27.51 1.83
N GLY A 271 2.84 26.60 1.85
CA GLY A 271 3.95 26.58 2.81
C GLY A 271 4.00 25.30 3.65
N SER A 272 4.48 25.41 4.89
CA SER A 272 4.46 24.30 5.84
C SER A 272 3.12 24.23 6.57
N ASN A 273 2.45 23.10 6.38
CA ASN A 273 1.29 22.66 7.14
C ASN A 273 1.65 21.54 8.14
N SER A 274 2.94 21.20 8.24
CA SER A 274 3.47 20.09 9.04
C SER A 274 3.36 20.35 10.55
N LYS A 275 3.26 19.28 11.34
CA LYS A 275 3.47 19.32 12.81
C LYS A 275 4.42 18.22 13.30
N ASN A 276 5.14 17.56 12.40
CA ASN A 276 5.93 16.35 12.67
C ASN A 276 7.16 16.15 11.76
N LEU A 277 7.28 16.98 10.73
CA LEU A 277 8.36 17.04 9.75
C LEU A 277 8.91 18.45 9.66
N MET A 278 10.15 18.55 9.17
CA MET A 278 10.87 19.79 8.91
C MET A 278 11.16 19.86 7.40
N GLY A 279 11.38 21.04 6.84
CA GLY A 279 11.71 21.17 5.42
C GLY A 279 12.03 22.59 4.98
N GLU A 280 12.53 22.71 3.76
CA GLU A 280 12.89 24.00 3.16
C GLU A 280 12.34 24.06 1.72
N THR A 281 11.57 25.11 1.43
CA THR A 281 10.93 25.33 0.13
C THR A 281 11.11 26.76 -0.36
N TYR A 282 11.16 26.91 -1.69
CA TYR A 282 11.29 28.19 -2.38
C TYR A 282 10.11 28.37 -3.32
N TRP A 283 9.33 29.43 -3.12
CA TRP A 283 8.10 29.72 -3.87
C TRP A 283 8.31 30.99 -4.72
N ALA A 284 8.37 30.82 -6.03
CA ALA A 284 8.53 31.94 -6.98
C ALA A 284 7.18 32.60 -7.31
N SER A 285 6.09 31.83 -7.32
CA SER A 285 4.73 32.34 -7.46
C SER A 285 3.68 31.33 -7.00
N VAL A 286 2.50 31.82 -6.61
CA VAL A 286 1.28 31.03 -6.41
C VAL A 286 0.11 31.80 -7.02
N ARG A 287 -0.79 31.14 -7.75
CA ARG A 287 -1.99 31.75 -8.33
C ARG A 287 -3.18 30.80 -8.23
N LEU A 288 -4.37 31.32 -7.96
CA LEU A 288 -5.64 30.60 -8.12
C LEU A 288 -6.54 31.43 -9.02
N GLY A 289 -7.14 30.76 -10.00
CA GLY A 289 -8.10 31.34 -10.93
C GLY A 289 -9.20 30.35 -11.29
N VAL A 290 -10.16 30.84 -12.06
CA VAL A 290 -11.27 30.03 -12.57
C VAL A 290 -11.41 30.21 -14.07
N ARG A 291 -11.89 29.18 -14.77
CA ARG A 291 -12.18 29.24 -16.21
C ARG A 291 -13.48 28.50 -16.57
N PRO A 292 -14.13 28.82 -17.69
CA PRO A 292 -15.15 27.94 -18.27
C PRO A 292 -14.59 26.54 -18.46
N ALA A 293 -15.37 25.51 -18.12
CA ALA A 293 -14.89 24.15 -18.21
C ALA A 293 -14.66 23.74 -19.67
N ARG A 294 -13.48 23.18 -19.98
CA ARG A 294 -13.01 22.98 -21.37
C ARG A 294 -13.69 21.83 -22.10
N GLN A 295 -14.24 20.90 -21.34
CA GLN A 295 -14.94 19.71 -21.83
C GLN A 295 -16.22 19.55 -21.02
N LYS A 296 -17.30 19.02 -21.59
CA LYS A 296 -18.44 18.55 -20.77
C LYS A 296 -17.95 17.39 -19.88
N PRO A 297 -18.38 17.24 -18.62
CA PRO A 297 -18.02 16.03 -17.85
C PRO A 297 -18.58 14.81 -18.60
N GLU A 298 -17.81 13.73 -18.66
CA GLU A 298 -18.40 12.46 -19.07
C GLU A 298 -19.45 12.02 -18.03
N PRO A 299 -20.55 11.37 -18.45
CA PRO A 299 -21.47 10.77 -17.50
C PRO A 299 -20.73 9.68 -16.69
N PRO A 300 -21.05 9.50 -15.39
CA PRO A 300 -20.46 8.44 -14.59
C PRO A 300 -20.82 7.07 -15.20
N LYS A 301 -19.82 6.22 -15.43
CA LYS A 301 -20.01 4.86 -15.98
C LYS A 301 -20.17 3.80 -14.88
N LEU A 302 -20.01 4.20 -13.62
CA LEU A 302 -20.25 3.40 -12.42
C LEU A 302 -21.11 4.18 -11.42
N ARG A 303 -22.00 3.48 -10.72
CA ARG A 303 -22.61 3.92 -9.47
C ARG A 303 -22.03 3.07 -8.33
N ILE A 304 -21.41 3.73 -7.38
CA ILE A 304 -20.83 3.11 -6.18
C ILE A 304 -21.71 3.46 -4.97
N THR A 305 -22.16 2.45 -4.23
CA THR A 305 -22.89 2.64 -2.96
C THR A 305 -22.16 1.90 -1.84
N ILE A 306 -21.95 2.57 -0.70
CA ILE A 306 -21.21 2.01 0.44
C ILE A 306 -22.19 1.81 1.60
N SER A 307 -22.18 0.63 2.22
CA SER A 307 -22.98 0.39 3.42
C SER A 307 -22.36 1.04 4.67
N ALA A 308 -23.14 1.22 5.73
CA ALA A 308 -22.55 1.41 7.05
C ALA A 308 -21.59 0.22 7.38
N PRO A 309 -20.42 0.49 7.98
CA PRO A 309 -19.47 -0.56 8.39
C PRO A 309 -19.93 -1.27 9.66
N TRP A 310 -19.42 -2.48 9.88
CA TRP A 310 -19.56 -3.23 11.12
C TRP A 310 -18.20 -3.77 11.59
N ASP A 311 -18.06 -3.94 12.90
CA ASP A 311 -16.81 -4.42 13.50
C ASP A 311 -16.65 -5.93 13.31
N VAL A 312 -15.43 -6.37 12.97
CA VAL A 312 -15.06 -7.78 12.92
C VAL A 312 -14.46 -8.20 14.26
N PRO A 313 -14.95 -9.27 14.91
CA PRO A 313 -14.42 -9.71 16.20
C PRO A 313 -12.94 -10.14 16.13
N SER A 314 -12.18 -9.81 17.18
CA SER A 314 -10.85 -10.35 17.41
C SER A 314 -10.89 -11.87 17.62
N LEU A 315 -9.79 -12.55 17.28
CA LEU A 315 -9.61 -13.96 17.66
C LEU A 315 -9.49 -14.07 19.19
N PRO A 316 -9.94 -15.19 19.80
CA PRO A 316 -9.79 -15.42 21.23
C PRO A 316 -8.33 -15.26 21.68
N PRO A 317 -8.08 -14.66 22.86
CA PRO A 317 -6.73 -14.44 23.35
C PRO A 317 -6.00 -15.78 23.50
N GLY A 318 -4.80 -15.87 22.90
CA GLY A 318 -3.99 -17.08 22.93
C GLY A 318 -3.27 -17.28 24.28
N ASN A 319 -2.76 -18.49 24.53
CA ASN A 319 -1.94 -18.78 25.71
C ASN A 319 -0.58 -18.05 25.60
N PRO A 320 -0.27 -17.05 26.46
CA PRO A 320 0.96 -16.25 26.34
C PRO A 320 2.24 -17.07 26.55
N GLN A 321 2.20 -18.09 27.43
CA GLN A 321 3.35 -18.94 27.73
C GLN A 321 3.80 -19.79 26.52
N THR A 322 2.87 -20.06 25.58
CA THR A 322 3.19 -20.76 24.31
C THR A 322 3.53 -19.81 23.15
N ARG A 323 3.23 -18.51 23.26
CA ARG A 323 3.36 -17.53 22.15
C ARG A 323 3.77 -16.12 22.64
N PRO A 324 5.08 -15.86 22.88
CA PRO A 324 5.56 -14.57 23.38
C PRO A 324 5.49 -13.41 22.37
N TYR A 325 5.13 -13.66 21.10
CA TYR A 325 5.05 -12.65 20.03
C TYR A 325 3.63 -12.26 19.61
N GLY A 326 2.60 -12.82 20.23
CA GLY A 326 1.22 -12.42 19.94
C GLY A 326 0.92 -11.03 20.48
N ILE A 327 0.43 -10.12 19.64
CA ILE A 327 -0.35 -8.97 20.11
C ILE A 327 -1.74 -9.52 20.47
N ILE A 328 -1.81 -10.13 21.65
CA ILE A 328 -3.01 -10.80 22.15
C ILE A 328 -4.14 -9.76 22.29
N GLY A 329 -5.14 -9.85 21.40
CA GLY A 329 -6.37 -9.05 21.46
C GLY A 329 -6.66 -8.13 20.27
N LYS A 330 -5.73 -7.91 19.33
CA LYS A 330 -5.98 -7.09 18.12
C LYS A 330 -5.58 -7.82 16.83
N ASN A 331 -6.58 -8.31 16.10
CA ASN A 331 -6.41 -8.78 14.74
C ASN A 331 -6.12 -7.60 13.80
N THR A 332 -5.23 -7.79 12.84
CA THR A 332 -4.89 -6.80 11.80
C THR A 332 -4.67 -7.49 10.47
N ARG A 333 -4.48 -6.71 9.40
CA ARG A 333 -4.00 -7.15 8.08
C ARG A 333 -4.80 -8.35 7.54
N PRO A 334 -6.08 -8.12 7.16
CA PRO A 334 -6.97 -9.16 6.69
C PRO A 334 -6.62 -9.64 5.27
N TYR A 335 -6.80 -10.93 5.04
CA TYR A 335 -6.73 -11.58 3.74
C TYR A 335 -7.98 -12.44 3.58
N LEU A 336 -8.88 -12.04 2.68
CA LEU A 336 -10.21 -12.60 2.51
C LEU A 336 -10.25 -13.60 1.35
N TYR A 337 -11.06 -14.65 1.52
CA TYR A 337 -11.22 -15.74 0.58
C TYR A 337 -12.69 -16.12 0.51
N ASP A 338 -13.28 -16.00 -0.67
CA ASP A 338 -14.48 -16.76 -0.99
C ASP A 338 -14.03 -18.16 -1.43
N VAL A 339 -14.46 -19.19 -0.70
CA VAL A 339 -14.21 -20.60 -1.04
C VAL A 339 -15.48 -21.30 -1.52
N GLY A 340 -16.52 -20.54 -1.88
CA GLY A 340 -17.77 -21.02 -2.44
C GLY A 340 -18.66 -21.76 -1.44
N LYS A 341 -19.91 -22.01 -1.86
CA LYS A 341 -21.00 -22.54 -1.02
C LYS A 341 -21.23 -21.68 0.23
N ASP A 342 -21.30 -20.36 0.02
CA ASP A 342 -21.51 -19.32 1.04
C ASP A 342 -20.45 -19.26 2.16
N VAL A 343 -19.33 -19.96 2.03
CA VAL A 343 -18.24 -19.95 3.02
C VAL A 343 -17.18 -18.90 2.66
N LEU A 344 -17.00 -17.92 3.55
CA LEU A 344 -15.87 -17.01 3.51
C LEU A 344 -14.85 -17.39 4.58
N LEU A 345 -13.57 -17.39 4.24
CA LEU A 345 -12.45 -17.52 5.17
C LEU A 345 -11.60 -16.25 5.14
N MET A 346 -11.11 -15.83 6.30
CA MET A 346 -10.27 -14.65 6.42
C MET A 346 -9.07 -14.92 7.33
N SER A 347 -7.88 -14.92 6.75
CA SER A 347 -6.62 -14.97 7.50
C SER A 347 -6.31 -13.59 8.06
N VAL A 348 -5.96 -13.51 9.34
CA VAL A 348 -5.71 -12.25 10.07
C VAL A 348 -4.42 -12.35 10.87
N ALA A 349 -3.60 -11.30 10.80
CA ALA A 349 -2.33 -11.22 11.52
C ALA A 349 -2.56 -10.94 13.01
N GLN A 350 -1.78 -11.61 13.85
CA GLN A 350 -1.82 -11.50 15.32
C GLN A 350 -0.51 -10.93 15.89
N GLY A 351 0.29 -10.25 15.07
CA GLY A 351 1.65 -9.81 15.38
C GLY A 351 1.98 -8.38 14.97
N PRO A 352 3.23 -7.93 15.23
CA PRO A 352 3.67 -6.53 15.11
C PRO A 352 4.16 -6.10 13.72
N ASP A 353 3.79 -6.82 12.64
CA ASP A 353 4.33 -6.65 11.28
C ASP A 353 5.77 -7.17 11.14
N ALA A 354 5.91 -8.48 11.33
CA ALA A 354 7.18 -9.21 11.32
C ALA A 354 7.16 -10.49 10.48
N ILE A 355 8.33 -10.88 9.97
CA ILE A 355 8.53 -12.17 9.27
C ILE A 355 8.33 -13.31 10.29
N LEU A 356 7.61 -14.37 9.89
CA LEU A 356 7.17 -15.49 10.76
C LEU A 356 6.19 -15.11 11.89
N GLU A 357 5.54 -13.94 11.83
CA GLU A 357 4.49 -13.62 12.80
C GLU A 357 3.28 -14.57 12.70
N PRO A 358 2.56 -14.81 13.80
CA PRO A 358 1.39 -15.67 13.80
C PRO A 358 0.18 -15.07 13.08
N TYR A 359 -0.57 -15.93 12.40
CA TYR A 359 -1.88 -15.65 11.83
C TYR A 359 -2.90 -16.62 12.44
N GLY A 360 -4.18 -16.25 12.42
CA GLY A 360 -5.29 -17.17 12.62
C GLY A 360 -6.34 -16.96 11.53
N VAL A 361 -7.37 -17.83 11.49
CA VAL A 361 -8.43 -17.77 10.47
C VAL A 361 -9.78 -17.56 11.13
N LEU A 362 -10.53 -16.59 10.63
CA LEU A 362 -11.96 -16.39 10.88
C LEU A 362 -12.76 -16.98 9.71
N LYS A 363 -13.99 -17.40 9.99
CA LYS A 363 -14.95 -17.90 9.02
C LYS A 363 -16.28 -17.15 9.13
N SER A 364 -16.88 -16.86 8.00
CA SER A 364 -18.26 -16.38 7.86
C SER A 364 -19.07 -17.37 7.02
N THR A 365 -20.37 -17.45 7.26
CA THR A 365 -21.35 -18.13 6.39
C THR A 365 -22.57 -17.25 6.07
N ASP A 366 -22.39 -15.93 6.15
CA ASP A 366 -23.44 -14.90 5.99
C ASP A 366 -22.88 -13.65 5.29
N GLU A 367 -22.06 -13.87 4.26
CA GLU A 367 -21.39 -12.81 3.46
C GLU A 367 -20.61 -11.80 4.30
N GLY A 368 -19.99 -12.26 5.38
CA GLY A 368 -19.12 -11.48 6.25
C GLY A 368 -19.85 -10.66 7.30
N ARG A 369 -21.16 -10.83 7.49
CA ARG A 369 -21.91 -10.15 8.55
C ARG A 369 -21.50 -10.60 9.94
N SER A 370 -21.22 -11.89 10.14
CA SER A 370 -20.70 -12.43 11.39
C SER A 370 -19.46 -13.31 11.14
N TRP A 371 -18.59 -13.36 12.14
CA TRP A 371 -17.31 -14.05 12.04
C TRP A 371 -17.06 -14.91 13.27
N GLN A 372 -16.68 -16.17 13.04
CA GLN A 372 -16.28 -17.11 14.07
C GLN A 372 -14.86 -17.63 13.82
N PRO A 373 -14.03 -17.84 14.87
CA PRO A 373 -12.73 -18.47 14.71
C PRO A 373 -12.83 -19.88 14.13
N VAL A 374 -11.92 -20.24 13.23
CA VAL A 374 -11.63 -21.65 12.94
C VAL A 374 -10.86 -22.20 14.13
N ARG A 375 -11.38 -23.28 14.74
CA ARG A 375 -10.89 -23.79 16.01
C ARG A 375 -9.42 -24.18 15.93
N ASP A 376 -8.66 -23.81 16.95
CA ASP A 376 -7.22 -24.08 17.15
C ASP A 376 -6.26 -23.49 16.10
N MET A 377 -6.76 -22.74 15.10
CA MET A 377 -5.94 -22.13 14.06
C MET A 377 -5.03 -21.01 14.59
N GLN A 378 -5.53 -20.22 15.56
CA GLN A 378 -4.79 -19.15 16.25
C GLN A 378 -3.54 -19.63 17.02
N TYR A 379 -3.38 -20.95 17.18
CA TYR A 379 -2.22 -21.58 17.82
C TYR A 379 -1.20 -22.15 16.82
N LYS A 380 -1.44 -22.06 15.50
CA LYS A 380 -0.54 -22.59 14.47
C LYS A 380 0.49 -21.54 14.03
N SER A 381 1.73 -21.95 13.81
CA SER A 381 2.82 -21.05 13.37
C SER A 381 2.81 -20.88 11.85
N PHE A 382 2.46 -21.95 11.15
CA PHE A 382 2.27 -22.01 9.70
C PHE A 382 0.78 -21.90 9.34
N ALA A 383 0.05 -20.94 9.91
CA ALA A 383 -1.36 -20.76 9.54
C ALA A 383 -1.52 -20.41 8.04
N PRO A 384 -2.62 -20.84 7.41
CA PRO A 384 -2.83 -20.63 5.99
C PRO A 384 -3.15 -19.18 5.68
N LEU A 385 -2.77 -18.75 4.47
CA LEU A 385 -3.19 -17.48 3.92
C LEU A 385 -3.98 -17.73 2.63
N PRO A 386 -3.40 -18.07 1.46
CA PRO A 386 -4.23 -18.46 0.33
C PRO A 386 -5.02 -19.75 0.64
N MET A 387 -6.35 -19.66 0.46
CA MET A 387 -7.32 -20.73 0.70
C MET A 387 -8.26 -20.85 -0.50
N ILE A 388 -8.63 -22.08 -0.87
CA ILE A 388 -9.47 -22.37 -2.05
C ILE A 388 -10.24 -23.67 -1.88
N ARG A 389 -11.43 -23.77 -2.49
CA ARG A 389 -12.16 -25.03 -2.66
C ARG A 389 -11.85 -25.65 -4.02
N LEU A 390 -11.55 -26.95 -4.00
CA LEU A 390 -11.28 -27.78 -5.15
C LEU A 390 -12.58 -28.37 -5.75
N PRO A 391 -12.56 -28.94 -6.97
CA PRO A 391 -13.75 -29.51 -7.61
C PRO A 391 -14.31 -30.75 -6.89
N ASP A 392 -13.51 -31.40 -6.04
CA ASP A 392 -13.91 -32.51 -5.16
C ASP A 392 -14.48 -32.03 -3.81
N ASP A 393 -14.89 -30.75 -3.74
CA ASP A 393 -15.37 -30.03 -2.56
C ASP A 393 -14.39 -29.84 -1.41
N THR A 394 -13.17 -30.38 -1.51
CA THR A 394 -12.09 -30.16 -0.54
C THR A 394 -11.74 -28.68 -0.44
N ILE A 395 -11.73 -28.11 0.76
CA ILE A 395 -11.13 -26.80 1.00
C ILE A 395 -9.69 -27.01 1.48
N ILE A 396 -8.73 -26.41 0.78
CA ILE A 396 -7.32 -26.40 1.16
C ILE A 396 -6.84 -25.00 1.51
N GLY A 397 -5.82 -24.92 2.35
CA GLY A 397 -5.13 -23.67 2.69
C GLY A 397 -3.62 -23.86 2.76
N ILE A 398 -2.85 -22.99 2.11
CA ILE A 398 -1.39 -23.07 2.11
C ILE A 398 -0.82 -22.07 3.11
N SER A 399 0.12 -22.53 3.95
CA SER A 399 0.78 -21.70 4.97
C SER A 399 1.43 -20.45 4.35
N ARG A 400 1.13 -19.26 4.90
CA ARG A 400 1.80 -18.01 4.46
C ARG A 400 3.31 -18.17 4.51
N TRP A 401 3.80 -18.54 5.69
CA TRP A 401 5.22 -18.67 5.96
C TRP A 401 5.75 -20.02 5.51
N THR A 402 7.03 -20.05 5.16
CA THR A 402 7.78 -21.24 4.81
C THR A 402 9.12 -21.23 5.54
N ALA A 403 9.64 -22.40 5.88
CA ALA A 403 11.00 -22.57 6.39
C ALA A 403 11.91 -23.05 5.25
N ARG A 404 13.20 -22.69 5.26
CA ARG A 404 14.16 -23.31 4.34
C ARG A 404 14.36 -24.77 4.72
N TYR A 405 14.57 -25.62 3.71
CA TYR A 405 15.03 -26.98 3.92
C TYR A 405 16.56 -27.00 3.84
N ASP A 406 17.24 -26.95 4.98
CA ASP A 406 18.70 -26.77 5.05
C ASP A 406 19.53 -27.87 4.35
N ARG A 407 18.89 -28.98 3.95
CA ARG A 407 19.52 -30.09 3.21
C ARG A 407 19.53 -29.91 1.69
N GLU A 408 18.72 -29.02 1.12
CA GLU A 408 18.59 -28.84 -0.34
C GLU A 408 18.40 -27.36 -0.70
N LYS A 409 19.29 -26.81 -1.54
CA LYS A 409 19.17 -25.42 -1.98
C LYS A 409 17.93 -25.21 -2.85
N GLY A 410 17.32 -24.03 -2.75
CA GLY A 410 16.09 -23.72 -3.46
C GLY A 410 14.86 -24.48 -2.95
N VAL A 411 14.98 -25.21 -1.83
CA VAL A 411 13.86 -25.96 -1.24
C VAL A 411 13.40 -25.35 0.07
N PHE A 412 12.09 -25.25 0.22
CA PHE A 412 11.40 -24.77 1.41
C PHE A 412 10.32 -25.79 1.82
N ILE A 413 9.96 -25.78 3.11
CA ILE A 413 8.85 -26.54 3.67
C ILE A 413 7.79 -25.56 4.17
N GLY A 414 6.54 -25.84 3.85
CA GLY A 414 5.36 -25.21 4.42
C GLY A 414 4.36 -26.27 4.89
N MET A 415 3.12 -25.85 5.13
CA MET A 415 2.02 -26.72 5.52
C MET A 415 0.82 -26.53 4.59
N THR A 416 0.28 -27.65 4.10
CA THR A 416 -1.03 -27.70 3.46
C THR A 416 -2.06 -28.11 4.50
N HIS A 417 -3.10 -27.29 4.62
CA HIS A 417 -4.24 -27.51 5.49
C HIS A 417 -5.35 -28.13 4.66
N ARG A 418 -6.00 -29.16 5.17
CA ARG A 418 -7.24 -29.69 4.59
C ARG A 418 -8.35 -29.46 5.62
N PHE A 419 -9.31 -28.60 5.29
CA PHE A 419 -10.42 -28.28 6.16
C PHE A 419 -11.57 -29.29 5.97
N ASP A 420 -12.43 -29.43 6.99
CA ASP A 420 -13.73 -30.06 6.78
C ASP A 420 -14.66 -29.19 5.89
N GLU A 421 -15.74 -29.78 5.38
CA GLU A 421 -16.71 -29.13 4.48
C GLU A 421 -17.22 -27.78 5.00
N LYS A 422 -17.36 -27.67 6.33
CA LYS A 422 -17.87 -26.50 7.05
C LYS A 422 -16.75 -25.56 7.51
N SER A 423 -15.49 -25.86 7.21
CA SER A 423 -14.30 -25.19 7.73
C SER A 423 -14.33 -24.98 9.26
N GLY A 424 -14.76 -25.99 10.02
CA GLY A 424 -14.75 -25.98 11.48
C GLY A 424 -13.42 -26.46 12.08
N THR A 425 -12.86 -27.50 11.47
CA THR A 425 -11.63 -28.20 11.84
C THR A 425 -10.74 -28.41 10.61
N PHE A 426 -9.49 -28.81 10.82
CA PHE A 426 -8.51 -29.06 9.76
C PHE A 426 -7.47 -30.10 10.16
N THR A 427 -6.90 -30.77 9.16
CA THR A 427 -5.62 -31.48 9.28
C THR A 427 -4.49 -30.65 8.65
N MET A 428 -3.24 -30.98 8.97
CA MET A 428 -2.05 -30.35 8.40
C MET A 428 -1.11 -31.43 7.86
N THR A 429 -0.57 -31.21 6.68
CA THR A 429 0.46 -32.05 6.05
C THR A 429 1.60 -31.15 5.60
N GLU A 430 2.86 -31.57 5.82
CA GLU A 430 4.01 -30.83 5.29
C GLU A 430 3.94 -30.79 3.77
N ASN A 431 4.25 -29.63 3.18
CA ASN A 431 4.39 -29.48 1.73
C ASN A 431 5.81 -29.07 1.35
N LEU A 432 6.23 -29.47 0.15
CA LEU A 432 7.57 -29.25 -0.35
C LEU A 432 7.54 -28.23 -1.48
N ILE A 433 8.41 -27.22 -1.40
CA ILE A 433 8.37 -26.06 -2.28
C ILE A 433 9.73 -25.89 -2.95
N ARG A 434 9.78 -25.96 -4.27
CA ARG A 434 10.99 -25.96 -5.09
C ARG A 434 11.05 -24.70 -5.96
N VAL A 435 12.05 -23.86 -5.71
CA VAL A 435 12.26 -22.55 -6.36
C VAL A 435 13.73 -22.40 -6.79
N PRO A 436 14.08 -21.44 -7.68
CA PRO A 436 15.47 -21.19 -8.06
C PRO A 436 16.39 -20.94 -6.85
N GLU A 437 17.64 -21.46 -6.88
CA GLU A 437 18.56 -21.43 -5.72
C GLU A 437 18.86 -20.03 -5.16
N ASN A 438 18.71 -18.98 -5.96
CA ASN A 438 18.91 -17.60 -5.55
C ASN A 438 17.75 -17.01 -4.73
N ILE A 439 16.64 -17.72 -4.59
CA ILE A 439 15.48 -17.31 -3.78
C ILE A 439 15.78 -17.60 -2.31
N SER A 440 15.75 -16.54 -1.50
CA SER A 440 16.18 -16.56 -0.09
C SER A 440 15.02 -16.42 0.90
N LEU A 441 13.82 -16.10 0.42
CA LEU A 441 12.57 -15.96 1.14
C LEU A 441 11.42 -16.33 0.19
N VAL A 442 10.52 -17.18 0.67
CA VAL A 442 9.26 -17.58 0.01
C VAL A 442 8.13 -17.41 1.03
N ALA A 443 7.08 -16.70 0.66
CA ALA A 443 5.83 -16.66 1.41
C ALA A 443 4.66 -16.76 0.42
N PHE A 444 3.75 -17.70 0.67
CA PHE A 444 2.49 -17.78 -0.08
C PHE A 444 1.64 -16.56 0.29
N ASP A 445 1.19 -15.84 -0.74
CA ASP A 445 0.49 -14.57 -0.60
C ASP A 445 -0.87 -14.60 -1.30
N ARG A 446 -1.69 -13.59 -1.00
CA ARG A 446 -3.05 -13.27 -1.48
C ARG A 446 -3.79 -14.26 -2.37
N HIS A 447 -3.32 -14.62 -3.57
CA HIS A 447 -4.16 -15.33 -4.55
C HIS A 447 -3.69 -16.76 -4.82
N ILE A 448 -4.68 -17.63 -4.96
CA ILE A 448 -4.53 -19.01 -5.44
C ILE A 448 -5.66 -19.29 -6.44
N PHE A 449 -5.34 -20.02 -7.49
CA PHE A 449 -6.23 -20.31 -8.61
C PHE A 449 -6.22 -21.82 -8.86
N ASN A 450 -7.41 -22.41 -8.99
CA ASN A 450 -7.58 -23.66 -9.70
C ASN A 450 -7.52 -23.36 -11.20
N VAL A 451 -6.60 -24.00 -11.92
CA VAL A 451 -6.40 -23.78 -13.36
C VAL A 451 -6.85 -24.95 -14.22
N GLY A 452 -7.57 -25.92 -13.63
CA GLY A 452 -8.08 -27.11 -14.30
C GLY A 452 -7.18 -28.33 -14.10
N ASN A 453 -7.69 -29.53 -14.41
CA ASN A 453 -6.94 -30.80 -14.38
C ASN A 453 -6.22 -31.13 -13.05
N GLY A 454 -6.73 -30.64 -11.92
CA GLY A 454 -6.10 -30.79 -10.60
C GLY A 454 -4.89 -29.87 -10.36
N GLU A 455 -4.63 -28.95 -11.27
CA GLU A 455 -3.53 -28.00 -11.19
C GLU A 455 -3.91 -26.71 -10.45
N LEU A 456 -2.99 -26.24 -9.62
CA LEU A 456 -3.12 -25.01 -8.84
C LEU A 456 -1.99 -24.05 -9.21
N LEU A 457 -2.30 -22.77 -9.37
CA LEU A 457 -1.32 -21.69 -9.36
C LEU A 457 -1.49 -20.86 -8.10
N ALA A 458 -0.41 -20.60 -7.37
CA ALA A 458 -0.42 -19.74 -6.19
C ALA A 458 0.61 -18.61 -6.32
N VAL A 459 0.21 -17.45 -5.81
CA VAL A 459 1.02 -16.24 -5.78
C VAL A 459 1.98 -16.28 -4.59
N VAL A 460 3.23 -15.87 -4.83
CA VAL A 460 4.28 -15.86 -3.81
C VAL A 460 4.97 -14.51 -3.74
N TYR A 461 5.04 -13.96 -2.54
CA TYR A 461 5.92 -12.86 -2.15
C TYR A 461 7.28 -13.40 -1.67
N GLY A 462 8.34 -12.59 -1.79
CA GLY A 462 9.62 -12.89 -1.16
C GLY A 462 10.79 -12.22 -1.85
N SER A 463 11.85 -12.99 -2.11
CA SER A 463 13.06 -12.47 -2.77
C SER A 463 12.84 -12.09 -4.24
N ALA A 464 11.79 -12.61 -4.86
CA ALA A 464 11.18 -12.15 -6.11
C ALA A 464 9.69 -12.56 -6.09
N PRO A 465 8.75 -11.75 -6.61
CA PRO A 465 7.36 -12.19 -6.77
C PRO A 465 7.26 -13.26 -7.85
N MET A 466 6.53 -14.34 -7.58
CA MET A 466 6.45 -15.53 -8.45
C MET A 466 5.05 -16.13 -8.48
N LEU A 467 4.77 -16.90 -9.53
CA LEU A 467 3.76 -17.95 -9.48
C LEU A 467 4.46 -19.29 -9.19
N LEU A 468 3.90 -20.06 -8.28
CA LEU A 468 4.22 -21.47 -8.09
C LEU A 468 3.06 -22.33 -8.58
N LYS A 469 3.36 -23.53 -9.07
CA LYS A 469 2.40 -24.53 -9.52
C LYS A 469 2.42 -25.77 -8.64
N SER A 470 1.25 -26.33 -8.36
CA SER A 470 1.08 -27.68 -7.79
C SER A 470 0.16 -28.50 -8.71
N THR A 471 0.34 -29.82 -8.72
CA THR A 471 -0.50 -30.79 -9.46
C THR A 471 -1.02 -31.90 -8.54
N ASP A 472 -0.92 -31.72 -7.23
CA ASP A 472 -1.13 -32.73 -6.19
C ASP A 472 -1.82 -32.13 -4.95
N GLN A 473 -2.80 -31.27 -5.19
CA GLN A 473 -3.61 -30.57 -4.17
C GLN A 473 -2.76 -29.75 -3.16
N GLY A 474 -1.60 -29.25 -3.61
CA GLY A 474 -0.74 -28.37 -2.84
C GLY A 474 0.31 -29.10 -1.98
N LEU A 475 0.56 -30.39 -2.18
CA LEU A 475 1.60 -31.13 -1.44
C LEU A 475 3.01 -30.86 -1.97
N ASN A 476 3.17 -30.68 -3.29
CA ASN A 476 4.40 -30.22 -3.92
C ASN A 476 4.14 -28.96 -4.76
N TRP A 477 5.01 -27.97 -4.59
CA TRP A 477 4.99 -26.71 -5.34
C TRP A 477 6.30 -26.54 -6.10
N THR A 478 6.21 -26.21 -7.38
CA THR A 478 7.36 -25.88 -8.23
C THR A 478 7.23 -24.48 -8.79
N HIS A 479 8.37 -23.82 -9.07
CA HIS A 479 8.39 -22.55 -9.80
C HIS A 479 7.69 -22.67 -11.16
N PHE A 480 6.79 -21.73 -11.45
CA PHE A 480 6.07 -21.64 -12.73
C PHE A 480 6.54 -20.42 -13.53
N SER A 481 6.53 -19.23 -12.91
CA SER A 481 7.03 -18.00 -13.51
C SER A 481 7.45 -16.96 -12.47
N THR A 482 8.14 -15.92 -12.92
CA THR A 482 8.57 -14.79 -12.09
C THR A 482 7.93 -13.52 -12.63
N LEU A 483 7.18 -12.81 -11.78
CA LEU A 483 6.44 -11.59 -12.15
C LEU A 483 7.39 -10.40 -12.33
N SER A 484 8.36 -10.27 -11.43
CA SER A 484 9.41 -9.24 -11.50
C SER A 484 10.71 -9.76 -10.91
N ARG A 485 11.83 -9.27 -11.44
CA ARG A 485 13.17 -9.54 -10.90
C ARG A 485 13.53 -8.62 -9.73
N ALA A 486 12.72 -7.58 -9.49
CA ALA A 486 12.87 -6.71 -8.34
C ALA A 486 12.50 -7.45 -7.06
N LYS A 487 13.26 -7.19 -5.99
CA LYS A 487 13.13 -7.93 -4.72
C LYS A 487 12.02 -7.32 -3.87
N ARG A 488 11.29 -8.17 -3.14
CA ARG A 488 10.25 -7.75 -2.18
C ARG A 488 9.10 -6.93 -2.77
N HIS A 489 8.80 -7.11 -4.05
CA HIS A 489 7.53 -6.63 -4.58
C HIS A 489 6.41 -7.53 -4.03
N GLU A 490 5.43 -6.95 -3.33
CA GLU A 490 4.22 -7.67 -2.86
C GLU A 490 3.19 -7.67 -4.00
N PRO A 491 2.80 -8.84 -4.53
CA PRO A 491 1.96 -8.93 -5.72
C PRO A 491 0.48 -9.21 -5.40
N ALA A 492 -0.42 -8.40 -5.96
CA ALA A 492 -1.79 -8.81 -6.26
C ALA A 492 -1.85 -9.37 -7.67
N VAL A 493 -2.67 -10.40 -7.93
CA VAL A 493 -2.82 -11.02 -9.25
C VAL A 493 -4.27 -11.36 -9.49
N VAL A 494 -4.75 -11.10 -10.71
CA VAL A 494 -6.09 -11.50 -11.13
C VAL A 494 -6.03 -12.21 -12.49
N ARG A 495 -6.88 -13.21 -12.65
CA ARG A 495 -7.03 -14.00 -13.88
C ARG A 495 -8.35 -13.61 -14.55
N PHE A 496 -8.30 -13.15 -15.80
CA PHE A 496 -9.49 -12.78 -16.56
C PHE A 496 -10.02 -13.94 -17.40
N SER A 497 -9.12 -14.81 -17.87
CA SER A 497 -9.42 -15.95 -18.75
C SER A 497 -8.34 -17.03 -18.59
N GLU A 498 -8.36 -18.05 -19.44
CA GLU A 498 -7.30 -19.07 -19.40
C GLU A 498 -5.90 -18.50 -19.67
N THR A 499 -5.82 -17.44 -20.49
CA THR A 499 -4.59 -16.83 -20.99
C THR A 499 -4.31 -15.43 -20.45
N GLU A 500 -5.33 -14.61 -20.19
CA GLU A 500 -5.16 -13.23 -19.75
C GLU A 500 -5.09 -13.11 -18.22
N MET A 501 -4.03 -12.45 -17.73
CA MET A 501 -3.85 -12.08 -16.32
C MET A 501 -3.26 -10.67 -16.21
N THR A 502 -3.49 -10.00 -15.07
CA THR A 502 -2.70 -8.82 -14.67
C THR A 502 -2.26 -8.95 -13.22
N ALA A 503 -1.14 -8.32 -12.90
CA ALA A 503 -0.63 -8.22 -11.53
C ALA A 503 -0.27 -6.77 -11.20
N VAL A 504 -0.64 -6.33 -10.00
CA VAL A 504 -0.24 -5.04 -9.41
C VAL A 504 0.80 -5.34 -8.35
N LEU A 505 1.95 -4.68 -8.45
CA LEU A 505 3.14 -4.91 -7.65
C LEU A 505 3.43 -3.70 -6.76
N ARG A 506 3.46 -3.93 -5.46
CA ARG A 506 4.02 -2.98 -4.49
C ARG A 506 5.53 -2.84 -4.70
N THR A 507 5.99 -1.73 -5.27
CA THR A 507 7.43 -1.51 -5.53
C THR A 507 8.23 -1.13 -4.27
N GLY A 508 7.58 -0.57 -3.26
CA GLY A 508 8.20 -0.14 -2.01
C GLY A 508 7.17 0.35 -0.99
N GLY A 509 7.62 0.95 0.10
CA GLY A 509 6.75 1.80 0.91
C GLY A 509 6.68 3.19 0.30
N PHE A 510 5.48 3.75 0.17
CA PHE A 510 5.29 5.14 -0.26
C PHE A 510 5.85 5.45 -1.66
N GLN A 511 5.73 4.47 -2.54
CA GLN A 511 6.08 4.47 -3.96
C GLN A 511 4.83 4.15 -4.80
N PRO A 512 4.81 4.56 -6.08
CA PRO A 512 3.77 4.13 -7.01
C PRO A 512 3.82 2.62 -7.23
N PHE A 513 2.67 2.02 -7.51
CA PHE A 513 2.59 0.64 -7.97
C PHE A 513 3.17 0.45 -9.38
N GLU A 514 3.64 -0.76 -9.67
CA GLU A 514 3.89 -1.23 -11.04
C GLU A 514 2.80 -2.23 -11.42
N GLN A 515 2.25 -2.12 -12.63
CA GLN A 515 1.30 -3.08 -13.17
C GLN A 515 1.87 -3.79 -14.40
N ILE A 516 1.65 -5.11 -14.47
CA ILE A 516 2.10 -5.99 -15.56
C ILE A 516 0.94 -6.87 -16.05
N TRP A 517 1.05 -7.37 -17.28
CA TRP A 517 0.06 -8.24 -17.91
C TRP A 517 0.71 -9.50 -18.46
N SER A 518 -0.06 -10.59 -18.51
CA SER A 518 0.26 -11.84 -19.19
C SER A 518 -0.86 -12.18 -20.16
N ASN A 519 -0.49 -12.75 -21.31
CA ASN A 519 -1.40 -13.23 -22.35
C ASN A 519 -1.22 -14.74 -22.65
N ASP A 520 -0.53 -15.47 -21.78
CA ASP A 520 -0.17 -16.89 -21.97
C ASP A 520 -0.46 -17.78 -20.75
N GLY A 521 -1.30 -17.29 -19.84
CA GLY A 521 -1.69 -17.98 -18.61
C GLY A 521 -0.70 -17.78 -17.46
N GLY A 522 -0.02 -16.63 -17.42
CA GLY A 522 0.95 -16.27 -16.39
C GLY A 522 2.33 -16.91 -16.58
N LYS A 523 2.66 -17.43 -17.76
CA LYS A 523 3.99 -18.04 -18.03
C LYS A 523 5.03 -16.95 -18.30
N THR A 524 4.66 -15.92 -19.06
CA THR A 524 5.45 -14.71 -19.29
C THR A 524 4.66 -13.46 -18.92
N TRP A 525 5.39 -12.39 -18.61
CA TRP A 525 4.86 -11.11 -18.17
C TRP A 525 5.48 -9.97 -18.99
N GLY A 526 4.64 -9.01 -19.39
CA GLY A 526 5.06 -7.82 -20.12
C GLY A 526 5.84 -6.81 -19.28
N SER A 527 6.28 -5.72 -19.92
CA SER A 527 6.93 -4.60 -19.24
C SER A 527 6.00 -3.93 -18.22
N PRO A 528 6.53 -3.47 -17.06
CA PRO A 528 5.74 -2.76 -16.07
C PRO A 528 5.31 -1.38 -16.55
N VAL A 529 4.09 -1.00 -16.19
CA VAL A 529 3.58 0.37 -16.25
C VAL A 529 3.52 0.91 -14.83
N THR A 530 4.15 2.06 -14.57
CA THR A 530 4.05 2.75 -13.28
C THR A 530 2.69 3.44 -13.19
N LEU A 531 1.93 3.15 -12.13
CA LEU A 531 0.65 3.79 -11.82
C LEU A 531 0.88 5.12 -11.11
N GLU A 532 -0.16 5.97 -11.01
CA GLU A 532 -0.12 7.14 -10.13
C GLU A 532 -0.48 6.78 -8.68
N GLU A 533 -1.10 5.62 -8.44
CA GLU A 533 -1.52 5.13 -7.14
C GLU A 533 -0.41 4.43 -6.34
N GLY A 534 -0.49 4.56 -5.01
CA GLY A 534 0.32 3.79 -4.07
C GLY A 534 -0.37 3.61 -2.69
N SER A 535 0.20 2.85 -1.76
CA SER A 535 1.57 2.32 -1.82
C SER A 535 1.80 0.95 -1.17
N VAL A 536 0.79 0.32 -0.57
CA VAL A 536 0.94 -0.92 0.19
C VAL A 536 -0.25 -1.86 -0.03
N ASP A 537 0.03 -3.18 0.02
CA ASP A 537 -0.95 -4.27 0.13
C ASP A 537 -2.08 -4.20 -0.91
N PRO A 538 -1.81 -4.19 -2.24
CA PRO A 538 -2.87 -4.27 -3.24
C PRO A 538 -3.63 -5.61 -3.12
N ASP A 539 -4.94 -5.65 -3.33
CA ASP A 539 -5.77 -6.87 -3.52
C ASP A 539 -6.72 -6.62 -4.70
N MET A 540 -6.90 -7.61 -5.57
CA MET A 540 -7.70 -7.48 -6.79
C MET A 540 -8.80 -8.52 -6.92
N VAL A 541 -9.94 -8.08 -7.45
CA VAL A 541 -11.10 -8.92 -7.81
C VAL A 541 -11.59 -8.49 -9.18
N TYR A 542 -11.64 -9.42 -10.13
CA TYR A 542 -12.39 -9.22 -11.38
C TYR A 542 -13.82 -9.68 -11.14
N MET A 543 -14.73 -8.71 -11.10
CA MET A 543 -16.13 -8.92 -10.73
C MET A 543 -16.95 -9.50 -11.88
N SER A 544 -18.02 -10.21 -11.53
CA SER A 544 -18.96 -10.85 -12.46
C SER A 544 -19.60 -9.90 -13.48
N ASN A 545 -19.71 -8.62 -13.16
CA ASN A 545 -20.20 -7.54 -14.05
C ASN A 545 -19.13 -7.00 -15.04
N GLY A 546 -17.92 -7.57 -15.01
CA GLY A 546 -16.79 -7.17 -15.86
C GLY A 546 -15.97 -5.98 -15.34
N VAL A 547 -16.23 -5.51 -14.12
CA VAL A 547 -15.42 -4.46 -13.47
C VAL A 547 -14.22 -5.12 -12.78
N LEU A 548 -13.02 -4.58 -12.98
CA LEU A 548 -11.86 -4.93 -12.14
C LEU A 548 -11.80 -3.96 -10.96
N ALA A 549 -11.88 -4.48 -9.74
CA ALA A 549 -11.65 -3.74 -8.51
C ALA A 549 -10.25 -4.01 -7.97
N CYS A 550 -9.58 -2.98 -7.46
CA CYS A 550 -8.31 -3.07 -6.74
C CYS A 550 -8.39 -2.25 -5.44
N ALA A 551 -8.25 -2.92 -4.30
CA ALA A 551 -8.12 -2.29 -3.00
C ALA A 551 -6.65 -2.09 -2.65
N TYR A 552 -6.29 -0.97 -2.04
CA TYR A 552 -4.90 -0.62 -1.70
C TYR A 552 -4.86 0.38 -0.53
N GLY A 553 -3.71 0.52 0.13
CA GLY A 553 -3.62 1.35 1.32
C GLY A 553 -2.27 2.02 1.57
N ARG A 554 -2.22 2.68 2.73
CA ARG A 554 -1.14 3.59 3.20
C ARG A 554 -0.91 4.76 2.24
N ASN A 555 -1.60 5.90 2.40
CA ASN A 555 -2.53 6.26 3.49
C ASN A 555 -3.97 5.89 3.20
N GLY A 556 -4.74 5.80 4.28
CA GLY A 556 -6.12 5.38 4.23
C GLY A 556 -6.25 3.95 3.71
N SER A 557 -7.50 3.56 3.52
CA SER A 557 -7.88 2.32 2.88
C SER A 557 -8.74 2.71 1.68
N ASN A 558 -8.27 2.37 0.49
CA ASN A 558 -8.72 2.93 -0.78
C ASN A 558 -9.16 1.81 -1.72
N LEU A 559 -10.02 2.16 -2.66
CA LEU A 559 -10.55 1.27 -3.68
C LEU A 559 -10.55 2.00 -5.03
N MET A 560 -10.07 1.32 -6.07
CA MET A 560 -10.13 1.80 -7.44
C MET A 560 -10.78 0.78 -8.38
N PHE A 561 -11.41 1.27 -9.43
CA PHE A 561 -12.07 0.42 -10.43
C PHE A 561 -11.61 0.72 -11.84
N SER A 562 -11.59 -0.33 -12.66
CA SER A 562 -11.27 -0.30 -14.07
C SER A 562 -12.35 -1.04 -14.88
N LEU A 563 -12.71 -0.45 -16.03
CA LEU A 563 -13.64 -1.01 -17.00
C LEU A 563 -12.93 -1.70 -18.19
N ASP A 564 -11.60 -1.69 -18.24
CA ASP A 564 -10.80 -2.08 -19.40
C ASP A 564 -9.68 -3.08 -19.06
N LYS A 565 -9.88 -3.88 -17.99
CA LYS A 565 -8.91 -4.86 -17.44
C LYS A 565 -7.63 -4.21 -16.88
N GLY A 566 -7.76 -3.04 -16.28
CA GLY A 566 -6.71 -2.32 -15.56
C GLY A 566 -5.79 -1.49 -16.44
N ARG A 567 -6.17 -1.17 -17.69
CA ARG A 567 -5.39 -0.25 -18.55
C ARG A 567 -5.59 1.19 -18.11
N THR A 568 -6.78 1.51 -17.61
CA THR A 568 -7.10 2.76 -16.91
C THR A 568 -7.79 2.45 -15.59
N TRP A 569 -7.49 3.26 -14.57
CA TRP A 569 -8.17 3.28 -13.28
C TRP A 569 -8.93 4.59 -13.20
N GLY A 570 -10.24 4.54 -13.46
CA GLY A 570 -11.07 5.72 -13.76
C GLY A 570 -12.10 6.05 -12.69
N PHE A 571 -12.03 5.38 -11.54
CA PHE A 571 -12.98 5.54 -10.45
C PHE A 571 -12.27 5.21 -9.15
N HIS A 572 -12.13 6.20 -8.26
CA HIS A 572 -11.45 6.04 -6.97
C HIS A 572 -12.37 6.40 -5.82
N GLN A 573 -12.24 5.64 -4.74
CA GLN A 573 -13.04 5.79 -3.55
C GLN A 573 -12.17 5.55 -2.31
N VAL A 574 -12.11 6.58 -1.47
CA VAL A 574 -11.52 6.49 -0.14
C VAL A 574 -12.56 5.85 0.78
N ILE A 575 -12.22 4.71 1.39
CA ILE A 575 -13.12 4.01 2.32
C ILE A 575 -12.97 4.57 3.73
N THR A 576 -11.73 4.83 4.14
CA THR A 576 -11.41 5.57 5.37
C THR A 576 -10.04 6.21 5.27
N ASP A 577 -9.86 7.39 5.86
CA ASP A 577 -8.59 8.09 6.00
C ASP A 577 -7.98 7.90 7.41
N GLU A 578 -8.64 7.11 8.27
CA GLU A 578 -8.12 6.72 9.58
C GLU A 578 -6.84 5.87 9.46
N ARG A 579 -6.03 5.89 10.53
CA ARG A 579 -4.73 5.22 10.59
C ARG A 579 -4.82 3.86 11.27
N GLY A 580 -4.27 2.84 10.62
CA GLY A 580 -4.04 1.50 11.16
C GLY A 580 -2.71 0.95 10.66
N PHE A 581 -2.65 -0.33 10.30
CA PHE A 581 -1.70 -0.75 9.28
C PHE A 581 -2.22 -0.40 7.88
N ASN A 582 -3.52 -0.10 7.74
CA ASN A 582 -4.18 0.20 6.47
C ASN A 582 -3.93 -0.92 5.44
N TYR A 583 -3.98 -2.16 5.89
CA TYR A 583 -4.09 -3.34 5.04
C TYR A 583 -5.56 -3.68 4.86
N MET A 584 -5.89 -4.34 3.76
CA MET A 584 -7.26 -4.65 3.38
C MET A 584 -7.32 -5.87 2.46
N SER A 585 -8.54 -6.39 2.32
CA SER A 585 -8.85 -7.39 1.31
C SER A 585 -10.30 -7.26 0.85
N ILE A 586 -10.55 -7.64 -0.40
CA ILE A 586 -11.84 -7.54 -1.08
C ILE A 586 -12.23 -8.87 -1.72
N ARG A 587 -13.51 -9.26 -1.65
CA ARG A 587 -14.08 -10.33 -2.49
C ARG A 587 -15.49 -9.94 -2.94
N GLU A 588 -15.84 -10.31 -4.17
CA GLU A 588 -17.23 -10.23 -4.61
C GLU A 588 -18.00 -11.36 -3.91
N VAL A 589 -18.99 -11.00 -3.09
CA VAL A 589 -19.79 -11.96 -2.30
C VAL A 589 -21.17 -12.24 -2.91
N ARG A 590 -21.60 -11.34 -3.80
CA ARG A 590 -22.75 -11.48 -4.71
C ARG A 590 -22.46 -10.67 -5.98
N PRO A 591 -23.09 -10.96 -7.12
CA PRO A 591 -22.90 -10.18 -8.35
C PRO A 591 -23.05 -8.67 -8.12
N GLY A 592 -21.99 -7.91 -8.40
CA GLY A 592 -21.94 -6.47 -8.19
C GLY A 592 -21.70 -6.00 -6.74
N ARG A 593 -21.58 -6.90 -5.76
CA ARG A 593 -21.33 -6.56 -4.34
C ARG A 593 -19.98 -7.07 -3.87
N LEU A 594 -19.07 -6.14 -3.55
CA LEU A 594 -17.85 -6.43 -2.82
C LEU A 594 -18.10 -6.42 -1.31
N LEU A 595 -17.54 -7.38 -0.60
CA LEU A 595 -17.18 -7.25 0.81
C LEU A 595 -15.77 -6.65 0.89
N TYR A 596 -15.64 -5.53 1.57
CA TYR A 596 -14.38 -4.82 1.79
C TYR A 596 -14.04 -4.87 3.29
N VAL A 597 -12.84 -5.33 3.64
CA VAL A 597 -12.38 -5.43 5.05
C VAL A 597 -11.06 -4.68 5.20
N HIS A 598 -10.93 -3.83 6.23
CA HIS A 598 -9.71 -3.07 6.57
C HIS A 598 -9.43 -3.09 8.07
N ASP A 599 -8.20 -2.74 8.47
CA ASP A 599 -7.76 -2.73 9.89
C ASP A 599 -7.56 -1.36 10.53
N ALA A 600 -7.98 -0.28 9.85
CA ALA A 600 -7.85 1.09 10.31
C ALA A 600 -9.21 1.68 10.72
N PRO A 601 -9.40 2.18 11.96
CA PRO A 601 -8.47 2.14 13.12
C PRO A 601 -8.48 0.76 13.83
N ARG A 602 -9.39 -0.11 13.42
CA ARG A 602 -9.62 -1.47 13.91
C ARG A 602 -10.17 -2.32 12.77
N LEU A 603 -10.30 -3.63 12.97
CA LEU A 603 -10.80 -4.53 11.95
C LEU A 603 -12.31 -4.31 11.70
N GLN A 604 -12.66 -3.79 10.54
CA GLN A 604 -14.03 -3.48 10.12
C GLN A 604 -14.31 -4.01 8.73
N ALA A 605 -15.59 -4.34 8.49
CA ALA A 605 -16.12 -4.80 7.22
C ALA A 605 -17.27 -3.90 6.75
N LEU A 606 -17.41 -3.75 5.44
CA LEU A 606 -18.50 -3.02 4.79
C LEU A 606 -18.79 -3.63 3.41
N TYR A 607 -19.98 -3.37 2.88
CA TYR A 607 -20.28 -3.66 1.48
C TYR A 607 -20.01 -2.44 0.60
N VAL A 608 -19.50 -2.72 -0.60
CA VAL A 608 -19.42 -1.76 -1.71
C VAL A 608 -20.19 -2.36 -2.88
N ASP A 609 -21.34 -1.79 -3.19
CA ASP A 609 -22.15 -2.12 -4.35
C ASP A 609 -21.66 -1.33 -5.56
N VAL A 610 -21.41 -2.04 -6.66
CA VAL A 610 -20.75 -1.59 -7.89
C VAL A 610 -21.66 -1.88 -9.08
N GLU A 611 -22.44 -0.89 -9.48
CA GLU A 611 -23.35 -0.97 -10.62
C GLU A 611 -22.71 -0.29 -11.83
N ARG A 612 -22.75 -0.96 -13.00
CA ARG A 612 -22.37 -0.32 -14.27
C ARG A 612 -23.54 0.49 -14.79
N LEU A 613 -23.25 1.72 -15.21
CA LEU A 613 -24.21 2.61 -15.86
C LEU A 613 -23.97 2.54 -17.37
N GLU A 614 -25.05 2.50 -18.14
CA GLU A 614 -25.05 2.49 -19.62
C GLU A 614 -24.89 3.89 -20.22
#